data_AF-A0A971U7J1-F1
#
_entry.id   AF-A0A971U7J1-F1
#
_cell.length_a   1.000
_cell.length_b   1.000
_cell.length_c   1.000
_cell.angle_alpha   90.00
_cell.angle_beta   90.00
_cell.angle_gamma   90.00
#
_symmetry.space_group_name_H-M   'P 1'
#
loop_
_entity.id
_entity.type
_entity.pdbx_description
1 polymer ?
#
loop_
_entity_poly.entity_id
_entity_poly.type
_entity_poly.pdbx_seq_one_letter_code
_entity_poly.pdbx_strand_id
1 'polypeptide(L)'
;MTKTSTSGGSILINLIIGVTLVAILGAGLFYFTTTATFTELFGNQQARAYYLAEAGGRWAQKLLAENIADPSFYPGGKKNVNPPTTFTLANGDRFILTSYDFIDKDGNVDPTRVVVESTGVVHAGAWMEAKRRITFGGTTGISRTSPTPSQDTEEFVAFVEDNNVFVYGSGLVLNGNIVYGPGATVVIRGPLTTNQLNGGASVGATTIYVDGYVELNGGSASLGSSEQPGKIYINGNLALLNGGRNVYGDVYVNGNLRLKDAHIYGNIYVNGNVELDWTPTLSAGSNIYYTGALTHPANYNTGILAKCHKIPYGSVQSFPSFTMPAYAIPAPREASWFASKGYVSSGILVSNLKIFTEGNYSSSSWRPTAENVIIVSKGNISITGLGESGLTGILYAPYGKVTFSGAFFTGMVIARDGFDVTSGGTKITFREIENYISDPADYPFKPDEVIIQY
;
A
#
# COMPACT_ATOMS: atom_id res chain seq x y z
N MET A 1 66.50 38.50 -5.92
CA MET A 1 65.03 38.47 -5.82
C MET A 1 64.52 37.49 -6.86
N THR A 2 64.27 36.23 -6.47
CA THR A 2 63.36 35.31 -7.19
C THR A 2 63.13 34.07 -6.31
N LYS A 3 61.85 33.85 -5.99
CA LYS A 3 61.32 32.79 -5.13
C LYS A 3 60.88 31.66 -6.06
N THR A 4 61.37 30.44 -5.89
CA THR A 4 60.93 29.25 -6.64
C THR A 4 60.15 28.28 -5.73
N SER A 5 59.09 27.75 -6.31
CA SER A 5 57.88 27.22 -5.68
C SER A 5 57.98 25.79 -5.12
N THR A 6 57.35 25.58 -3.97
CA THR A 6 56.98 24.27 -3.40
C THR A 6 55.73 23.71 -4.11
N SER A 7 55.91 22.84 -5.11
CA SER A 7 54.82 22.22 -5.88
C SER A 7 54.71 20.69 -5.72
N GLY A 8 55.64 20.03 -5.02
CA GLY A 8 55.59 18.57 -4.82
C GLY A 8 54.68 18.10 -3.67
N GLY A 9 54.54 18.89 -2.59
CA GLY A 9 53.79 18.50 -1.39
C GLY A 9 52.27 18.64 -1.52
N SER A 10 51.79 19.61 -2.30
CA SER A 10 50.36 19.84 -2.52
C SER A 10 49.72 18.80 -3.44
N ILE A 11 50.47 18.29 -4.43
CA ILE A 11 49.98 17.26 -5.36
C ILE A 11 49.73 15.94 -4.62
N LEU A 12 50.64 15.53 -3.72
CA LEU A 12 50.50 14.28 -2.98
C LEU A 12 49.32 14.32 -1.99
N ILE A 13 49.12 15.45 -1.32
CA ILE A 13 47.99 15.67 -0.41
C ILE A 13 46.67 15.67 -1.17
N ASN A 14 46.60 16.35 -2.32
CA ASN A 14 45.40 16.36 -3.16
C ASN A 14 45.06 14.96 -3.72
N LEU A 15 46.09 14.16 -4.04
CA LEU A 15 45.90 12.78 -4.50
C LEU A 15 45.35 11.89 -3.37
N ILE A 16 45.91 11.99 -2.16
CA ILE A 16 45.44 11.21 -1.00
C ILE A 16 44.00 11.59 -0.65
N ILE A 17 43.68 12.88 -0.64
CA ILE A 17 42.31 13.36 -0.41
C ILE A 17 41.37 12.85 -1.51
N GLY A 18 41.78 12.89 -2.77
CA GLY A 18 41.01 12.37 -3.91
C GLY A 18 40.71 10.88 -3.80
N VAL A 19 41.71 10.06 -3.49
CA VAL A 19 41.54 8.59 -3.34
C VAL A 19 40.67 8.26 -2.12
N THR A 20 40.79 9.02 -1.03
CA THR A 20 39.96 8.84 0.18
C THR A 20 38.50 9.18 -0.10
N LEU A 21 38.23 10.26 -0.84
CA LEU A 21 36.88 10.64 -1.27
C LEU A 21 36.28 9.60 -2.21
N VAL A 22 37.06 9.08 -3.16
CA VAL A 22 36.60 8.02 -4.07
C VAL A 22 36.34 6.71 -3.32
N ALA A 23 37.12 6.37 -2.29
CA ALA A 23 36.87 5.19 -1.46
C ALA A 23 35.58 5.32 -0.62
N ILE A 24 35.30 6.51 -0.07
CA ILE A 24 34.05 6.78 0.66
C ILE A 24 32.84 6.73 -0.29
N LEU A 25 32.96 7.31 -1.48
CA LEU A 25 31.93 7.25 -2.52
C LEU A 25 31.71 5.81 -3.02
N GLY A 26 32.76 5.02 -3.15
CA GLY A 26 32.70 3.60 -3.52
C GLY A 26 31.99 2.75 -2.47
N ALA A 27 32.29 2.96 -1.18
CA ALA A 27 31.60 2.30 -0.07
C ALA A 27 30.11 2.71 -0.01
N GLY A 28 29.82 3.99 -0.24
CA GLY A 28 28.46 4.49 -0.36
C GLY A 28 27.71 3.81 -1.52
N LEU A 29 28.28 3.82 -2.73
CA LEU A 29 27.68 3.19 -3.92
C LEU A 29 27.48 1.68 -3.77
N PHE A 30 28.41 0.96 -3.14
CA PHE A 30 28.26 -0.48 -2.87
C PHE A 30 27.15 -0.76 -1.83
N TYR A 31 27.03 0.07 -0.81
CA TYR A 31 25.90 0.03 0.12
C TYR A 31 24.58 0.38 -0.59
N PHE A 32 24.60 1.29 -1.57
CA PHE A 32 23.42 1.68 -2.34
C PHE A 32 22.94 0.62 -3.33
N THR A 33 23.83 -0.04 -4.07
CA THR A 33 23.43 -1.10 -5.02
C THR A 33 22.91 -2.33 -4.30
N THR A 34 23.52 -2.70 -3.18
CA THR A 34 23.01 -3.78 -2.32
C THR A 34 21.65 -3.42 -1.73
N THR A 35 21.49 -2.23 -1.14
CA THR A 35 20.21 -1.80 -0.54
C THR A 35 19.08 -1.70 -1.57
N ALA A 36 19.31 -1.10 -2.75
CA ALA A 36 18.27 -0.96 -3.78
C ALA A 36 17.83 -2.32 -4.36
N THR A 37 18.78 -3.23 -4.61
CA THR A 37 18.48 -4.59 -5.10
C THR A 37 17.74 -5.40 -4.04
N PHE A 38 18.09 -5.23 -2.76
CA PHE A 38 17.36 -5.85 -1.65
C PHE A 38 15.96 -5.26 -1.49
N THR A 39 15.80 -3.94 -1.58
CA THR A 39 14.52 -3.24 -1.47
C THR A 39 13.51 -3.74 -2.51
N GLU A 40 13.88 -3.82 -3.79
CA GLU A 40 13.00 -4.32 -4.86
C GLU A 40 12.65 -5.82 -4.71
N LEU A 41 13.60 -6.64 -4.28
CA LEU A 41 13.41 -8.07 -4.06
C LEU A 41 12.53 -8.36 -2.82
N PHE A 42 12.75 -7.63 -1.72
CA PHE A 42 11.96 -7.75 -0.49
C PHE A 42 10.57 -7.16 -0.65
N GLY A 43 10.38 -6.11 -1.46
CA GLY A 43 9.09 -5.51 -1.75
C GLY A 43 8.07 -6.50 -2.31
N ASN A 44 8.47 -7.27 -3.33
CA ASN A 44 7.62 -8.32 -3.92
C ASN A 44 7.38 -9.48 -2.94
N GLN A 45 8.40 -9.85 -2.16
CA GLN A 45 8.28 -10.92 -1.15
C GLN A 45 7.37 -10.52 0.02
N GLN A 46 7.31 -9.25 0.40
CA GLN A 46 6.39 -8.74 1.43
C GLN A 46 4.93 -8.82 0.96
N ALA A 47 4.64 -8.46 -0.29
CA ALA A 47 3.31 -8.64 -0.88
C ALA A 47 2.92 -10.13 -0.94
N ARG A 48 3.84 -11.01 -1.32
CA ARG A 48 3.62 -12.47 -1.28
C ARG A 48 3.38 -12.99 0.13
N ALA A 49 4.15 -12.53 1.12
CA ALA A 49 3.96 -12.90 2.52
C ALA A 49 2.60 -12.42 3.05
N TYR A 50 2.14 -11.24 2.62
CA TYR A 50 0.80 -10.73 2.92
C TYR A 50 -0.28 -11.68 2.36
N TYR A 51 -0.20 -12.08 1.09
CA TYR A 51 -1.18 -13.00 0.50
C TYR A 51 -1.20 -14.37 1.15
N LEU A 52 -0.04 -14.88 1.58
CA LEU A 52 0.05 -16.12 2.35
C LEU A 52 -0.64 -15.99 3.71
N ALA A 53 -0.47 -14.86 4.40
CA ALA A 53 -1.17 -14.57 5.64
C ALA A 53 -2.69 -14.45 5.41
N GLU A 54 -3.12 -13.85 4.30
CA GLU A 54 -4.53 -13.75 3.93
C GLU A 54 -5.15 -15.13 3.70
N ALA A 55 -4.47 -15.98 2.92
CA ALA A 55 -4.87 -17.36 2.68
C ALA A 55 -4.98 -18.15 3.98
N GLY A 56 -4.02 -17.96 4.91
CA GLY A 56 -4.05 -18.61 6.21
C GLY A 56 -5.23 -18.18 7.08
N GLY A 57 -5.60 -16.89 7.10
CA GLY A 57 -6.79 -16.42 7.81
C GLY A 57 -8.09 -17.00 7.24
N ARG A 58 -8.24 -17.01 5.92
CA ARG A 58 -9.40 -17.64 5.24
C ARG A 58 -9.47 -19.14 5.53
N TRP A 59 -8.32 -19.82 5.55
CA TRP A 59 -8.24 -21.23 5.95
C TRP A 59 -8.66 -21.44 7.41
N ALA A 60 -8.24 -20.56 8.33
CA ALA A 60 -8.65 -20.62 9.72
C ALA A 60 -10.15 -20.46 9.92
N GLN A 61 -10.80 -19.57 9.15
CA GLN A 61 -12.25 -19.41 9.14
C GLN A 61 -12.96 -20.68 8.67
N LYS A 62 -12.46 -21.31 7.59
CA LYS A 62 -12.97 -22.61 7.13
C LYS A 62 -12.87 -23.68 8.22
N LEU A 63 -11.72 -23.74 8.91
CA LEU A 63 -11.53 -24.68 10.03
C LEU A 63 -12.51 -24.42 11.17
N LEU A 64 -12.79 -23.15 11.53
CA LEU A 64 -13.81 -22.83 12.53
C LEU A 64 -15.20 -23.30 12.10
N ALA A 65 -15.56 -23.09 10.83
CA ALA A 65 -16.84 -23.55 10.28
C ALA A 65 -16.99 -25.06 10.29
N GLU A 66 -15.93 -25.79 9.98
CA GLU A 66 -15.92 -27.25 10.05
C GLU A 66 -16.01 -27.78 11.49
N ASN A 67 -15.62 -26.97 12.49
CA ASN A 67 -15.59 -27.34 13.91
C ASN A 67 -16.56 -26.51 14.76
N ILE A 68 -17.67 -26.03 14.18
CA ILE A 68 -18.65 -25.15 14.84
C ILE A 68 -19.26 -25.75 16.11
N ALA A 69 -19.32 -27.08 16.20
CA ALA A 69 -19.86 -27.82 17.34
C ALA A 69 -18.85 -28.01 18.48
N ASP A 70 -17.59 -27.59 18.30
CA ASP A 70 -16.53 -27.66 19.31
C ASP A 70 -16.10 -26.24 19.75
N PRO A 71 -16.66 -25.72 20.85
CA PRO A 71 -16.28 -24.41 21.40
C PRO A 71 -14.81 -24.34 21.84
N SER A 72 -14.15 -25.48 22.07
CA SER A 72 -12.75 -25.56 22.48
C SER A 72 -11.77 -25.56 21.32
N PHE A 73 -12.26 -25.55 20.08
CA PHE A 73 -11.41 -25.55 18.89
C PHE A 73 -10.75 -24.18 18.65
N TYR A 74 -9.42 -24.17 18.47
CA TYR A 74 -8.65 -22.98 18.10
C TYR A 74 -7.87 -23.26 16.82
N PRO A 75 -8.16 -22.56 15.71
CA PRO A 75 -7.38 -22.69 14.48
C PRO A 75 -5.92 -22.36 14.74
N GLY A 76 -5.03 -23.30 14.43
CA GLY A 76 -3.61 -23.10 14.69
C GLY A 76 -3.18 -23.22 16.16
N GLY A 77 -4.07 -23.63 17.06
CA GLY A 77 -3.80 -23.78 18.48
C GLY A 77 -3.99 -22.49 19.29
N LYS A 78 -4.33 -22.64 20.58
CA LYS A 78 -4.55 -21.53 21.50
C LYS A 78 -3.23 -20.88 21.90
N LYS A 79 -3.10 -19.58 21.68
CA LYS A 79 -1.92 -18.77 22.01
C LYS A 79 -1.54 -18.95 23.49
N ASN A 80 -0.25 -19.12 23.75
CA ASN A 80 0.34 -19.40 25.08
C ASN A 80 -0.05 -20.76 25.70
N VAL A 81 -0.81 -21.61 25.00
CA VAL A 81 -1.19 -22.96 25.47
C VAL A 81 -0.68 -24.03 24.51
N ASN A 82 -0.93 -23.84 23.22
CA ASN A 82 -0.51 -24.74 22.16
C ASN A 82 0.55 -24.07 21.27
N PRO A 83 1.49 -24.84 20.69
CA PRO A 83 2.39 -24.30 19.68
C PRO A 83 1.59 -23.87 18.42
N PRO A 84 1.98 -22.77 17.75
CA PRO A 84 1.39 -22.36 16.48
C PRO A 84 1.47 -23.46 15.42
N THR A 85 0.41 -23.65 14.64
CA THR A 85 0.41 -24.63 13.55
C THR A 85 0.98 -24.02 12.27
N THR A 86 1.90 -24.73 11.63
CA THR A 86 2.53 -24.29 10.37
C THR A 86 1.98 -25.12 9.21
N PHE A 87 1.55 -24.44 8.16
CA PHE A 87 1.10 -25.03 6.91
C PHE A 87 2.10 -24.69 5.82
N THR A 88 2.71 -25.70 5.21
CA THR A 88 3.73 -25.53 4.16
C THR A 88 3.16 -25.88 2.80
N LEU A 89 3.32 -24.98 1.84
CA LEU A 89 2.89 -25.14 0.45
C LEU A 89 3.96 -25.88 -0.36
N ALA A 90 3.58 -26.38 -1.54
CA ALA A 90 4.47 -27.14 -2.43
C ALA A 90 5.73 -26.36 -2.86
N ASN A 91 5.67 -25.03 -2.87
CA ASN A 91 6.79 -24.15 -3.21
C ASN A 91 7.72 -23.85 -2.02
N GLY A 92 7.46 -24.42 -0.84
CA GLY A 92 8.23 -24.19 0.40
C GLY A 92 7.84 -22.93 1.18
N ASP A 93 6.95 -22.09 0.65
CA ASP A 93 6.35 -21.01 1.42
C ASP A 93 5.41 -21.59 2.48
N ARG A 94 5.17 -20.85 3.56
CA ARG A 94 4.31 -21.32 4.65
C ARG A 94 3.44 -20.21 5.19
N PHE A 95 2.30 -20.58 5.78
CA PHE A 95 1.59 -19.69 6.70
C PHE A 95 1.45 -20.37 8.06
N ILE A 96 1.53 -19.56 9.12
CA ILE A 96 1.53 -20.00 10.52
C ILE A 96 0.29 -19.42 11.18
N LEU A 97 -0.49 -20.28 11.82
CA LEU A 97 -1.72 -19.90 12.52
C LEU A 97 -1.54 -20.01 14.02
N THR A 98 -2.10 -19.06 14.76
CA THR A 98 -2.35 -19.14 16.20
C THR A 98 -3.62 -18.37 16.52
N SER A 99 -4.37 -18.77 17.53
CA SER A 99 -5.64 -18.14 17.88
C SER A 99 -5.79 -17.88 19.38
N TYR A 100 -6.62 -16.93 19.77
CA TYR A 100 -6.92 -16.64 21.17
C TYR A 100 -8.35 -16.10 21.34
N ASP A 101 -8.84 -16.05 22.57
CA ASP A 101 -10.18 -15.52 22.85
C ASP A 101 -10.22 -14.01 22.64
N PHE A 102 -11.32 -13.49 22.12
CA PHE A 102 -11.49 -12.06 21.94
C PHE A 102 -11.50 -11.33 23.28
N ILE A 103 -10.91 -10.14 23.32
CA ILE A 103 -10.91 -9.27 24.49
C ILE A 103 -11.57 -7.95 24.07
N ASP A 104 -12.64 -7.56 24.76
CA ASP A 104 -13.34 -6.31 24.46
C ASP A 104 -12.53 -5.08 24.88
N LYS A 105 -13.06 -3.88 24.58
CA LYS A 105 -12.40 -2.59 24.86
C LYS A 105 -12.22 -2.33 26.36
N ASP A 106 -13.00 -2.99 27.20
CA ASP A 106 -12.98 -2.86 28.65
C ASP A 106 -12.08 -3.93 29.31
N GLY A 107 -11.47 -4.82 28.50
CA GLY A 107 -10.54 -5.85 28.95
C GLY A 107 -11.22 -7.18 29.33
N ASN A 108 -12.52 -7.35 29.07
CA ASN A 108 -13.22 -8.60 29.36
C ASN A 108 -12.99 -9.61 28.23
N VAL A 109 -12.75 -10.85 28.62
CA VAL A 109 -12.58 -11.97 27.68
C VAL A 109 -13.96 -12.47 27.24
N ASP A 110 -14.19 -12.52 25.93
CA ASP A 110 -15.37 -13.13 25.34
C ASP A 110 -14.99 -14.49 24.73
N PRO A 111 -15.33 -15.61 25.39
CA PRO A 111 -14.98 -16.94 24.92
C PRO A 111 -15.81 -17.39 23.71
N THR A 112 -16.91 -16.69 23.39
CA THR A 112 -17.76 -17.02 22.23
C THR A 112 -17.16 -16.54 20.92
N ARG A 113 -16.13 -15.69 21.00
CA ARG A 113 -15.43 -15.12 19.86
C ARG A 113 -13.94 -15.43 19.91
N VAL A 114 -13.35 -15.63 18.73
CA VAL A 114 -11.95 -16.00 18.57
C VAL A 114 -11.24 -15.01 17.66
N VAL A 115 -10.00 -14.69 18.00
CA VAL A 115 -9.10 -13.89 17.17
C VAL A 115 -8.05 -14.82 16.59
N VAL A 116 -7.80 -14.72 15.29
CA VAL A 116 -6.80 -15.54 14.59
C VAL A 116 -5.66 -14.66 14.13
N GLU A 117 -4.43 -15.00 14.50
CA GLU A 117 -3.21 -14.44 13.90
C GLU A 117 -2.71 -15.40 12.82
N SER A 118 -2.63 -14.92 11.58
CA SER A 118 -2.01 -15.63 10.47
C SER A 118 -0.72 -14.94 10.04
N THR A 119 0.38 -15.68 10.02
CA THR A 119 1.69 -15.18 9.58
C THR A 119 2.12 -15.90 8.31
N GLY A 120 2.08 -15.22 7.17
CA GLY A 120 2.67 -15.70 5.93
C GLY A 120 4.18 -15.54 5.94
N VAL A 121 4.89 -16.56 5.47
CA VAL A 121 6.35 -16.64 5.43
C VAL A 121 6.78 -17.12 4.05
N VAL A 122 7.52 -16.28 3.35
CA VAL A 122 8.10 -16.57 2.04
C VAL A 122 9.57 -16.91 2.23
N HIS A 123 10.08 -17.92 1.51
CA HIS A 123 11.49 -18.36 1.60
C HIS A 123 11.96 -18.66 3.03
N ALA A 124 11.17 -19.46 3.73
CA ALA A 124 11.41 -19.88 5.12
C ALA A 124 12.85 -20.33 5.40
N GLY A 125 13.50 -19.74 6.40
CA GLY A 125 14.86 -20.10 6.84
C GLY A 125 15.99 -19.72 5.87
N ALA A 126 15.69 -19.04 4.77
CA ALA A 126 16.69 -18.43 3.91
C ALA A 126 17.03 -17.01 4.39
N TRP A 127 18.17 -16.48 3.92
CA TRP A 127 18.55 -15.09 4.18
C TRP A 127 17.56 -14.06 3.57
N MET A 128 16.67 -14.50 2.67
CA MET A 128 15.58 -13.72 2.06
C MET A 128 14.20 -14.03 2.67
N GLU A 129 14.13 -14.47 3.92
CA GLU A 129 12.84 -14.77 4.54
C GLU A 129 12.02 -13.47 4.72
N ALA A 130 10.84 -13.42 4.11
CA ALA A 130 9.87 -12.34 4.33
C ALA A 130 8.70 -12.86 5.16
N LYS A 131 8.30 -12.10 6.18
CA LYS A 131 7.20 -12.44 7.08
C LYS A 131 6.19 -11.32 7.14
N ARG A 132 4.91 -11.67 7.01
CA ARG A 132 3.81 -10.75 7.25
C ARG A 132 2.77 -11.41 8.13
N ARG A 133 2.34 -10.70 9.18
CA ARG A 133 1.26 -11.15 10.06
C ARG A 133 0.02 -10.31 9.82
N ILE A 134 -1.14 -10.97 9.74
CA ILE A 134 -2.48 -10.38 9.67
C ILE A 134 -3.28 -10.96 10.83
N THR A 135 -4.08 -10.12 11.49
CA THR A 135 -4.97 -10.51 12.58
C THR A 135 -6.41 -10.42 12.11
N PHE A 136 -7.13 -11.53 12.20
CA PHE A 136 -8.54 -11.65 11.81
C PHE A 136 -9.41 -11.60 13.06
N GLY A 137 -10.47 -10.77 13.04
CA GLY A 137 -11.34 -10.53 14.18
C GLY A 137 -10.69 -9.72 15.31
N GLY A 138 -9.64 -8.92 15.02
CA GLY A 138 -8.93 -8.15 16.05
C GLY A 138 -9.78 -7.11 16.77
N THR A 139 -10.79 -6.54 16.10
CA THR A 139 -11.65 -5.47 16.63
C THR A 139 -12.95 -6.00 17.25
N THR A 140 -13.52 -7.03 16.62
CA THR A 140 -14.87 -7.52 16.94
C THR A 140 -14.90 -9.01 17.27
N GLY A 141 -13.81 -9.75 17.10
CA GLY A 141 -13.75 -11.21 17.26
C GLY A 141 -14.51 -11.96 16.16
N ILE A 142 -14.06 -13.16 15.82
CA ILE A 142 -14.80 -14.07 14.91
C ILE A 142 -15.76 -14.89 15.77
N SER A 143 -17.06 -14.87 15.46
CA SER A 143 -18.03 -15.71 16.17
C SER A 143 -17.75 -17.20 15.98
N ARG A 144 -17.71 -17.97 17.06
CA ARG A 144 -17.55 -19.43 17.00
C ARG A 144 -18.79 -20.16 16.51
N THR A 145 -19.97 -19.60 16.78
CA THR A 145 -21.27 -20.20 16.43
C THR A 145 -21.79 -19.73 15.06
N SER A 146 -21.13 -18.75 14.46
CA SER A 146 -21.30 -18.38 13.05
C SER A 146 -19.94 -17.93 12.49
N PRO A 147 -19.01 -18.85 12.27
CA PRO A 147 -17.70 -18.57 11.68
C PRO A 147 -17.80 -18.40 10.17
N THR A 148 -18.87 -17.76 9.70
CA THR A 148 -18.94 -17.12 8.39
C THR A 148 -18.05 -15.87 8.41
N PRO A 149 -17.63 -15.36 7.24
CA PRO A 149 -16.69 -14.25 7.17
C PRO A 149 -17.15 -13.11 8.07
N SER A 150 -16.17 -12.58 8.80
CA SER A 150 -16.19 -11.31 9.51
C SER A 150 -17.17 -10.29 8.92
N GLN A 151 -17.58 -9.29 9.72
CA GLN A 151 -18.18 -8.03 9.26
C GLN A 151 -17.32 -7.26 8.23
N ASP A 152 -16.35 -7.91 7.58
CA ASP A 152 -15.38 -7.41 6.62
C ASP A 152 -16.06 -6.76 5.41
N THR A 153 -17.23 -7.25 4.95
CA THR A 153 -17.87 -6.61 3.79
C THR A 153 -18.52 -5.31 4.18
N GLU A 154 -19.32 -5.30 5.25
CA GLU A 154 -19.95 -4.06 5.73
C GLU A 154 -18.89 -3.03 6.15
N GLU A 155 -17.84 -3.46 6.87
CA GLU A 155 -16.72 -2.58 7.24
C GLU A 155 -15.91 -2.12 6.02
N PHE A 156 -15.70 -2.98 5.02
CA PHE A 156 -15.04 -2.58 3.77
C PHE A 156 -15.88 -1.57 2.99
N VAL A 157 -17.19 -1.78 2.90
CA VAL A 157 -18.11 -0.84 2.23
C VAL A 157 -18.10 0.50 2.95
N ALA A 158 -18.27 0.51 4.27
CA ALA A 158 -18.19 1.72 5.09
C ALA A 158 -16.84 2.40 4.92
N PHE A 159 -15.73 1.64 4.91
CA PHE A 159 -14.41 2.21 4.66
C PHE A 159 -14.31 2.85 3.26
N VAL A 160 -14.81 2.19 2.22
CA VAL A 160 -14.78 2.70 0.85
C VAL A 160 -15.59 3.98 0.70
N GLU A 161 -16.76 4.04 1.33
CA GLU A 161 -17.66 5.19 1.31
C GLU A 161 -17.14 6.32 2.21
N ASP A 162 -16.97 6.07 3.51
CA ASP A 162 -16.60 7.10 4.49
C ASP A 162 -15.22 7.73 4.22
N ASN A 163 -14.33 7.00 3.55
CA ASN A 163 -12.97 7.46 3.24
C ASN A 163 -12.77 7.76 1.75
N ASN A 164 -13.81 7.70 0.92
CA ASN A 164 -13.72 8.00 -0.51
C ASN A 164 -12.58 7.24 -1.20
N VAL A 165 -12.58 5.91 -1.07
CA VAL A 165 -11.46 5.07 -1.53
C VAL A 165 -11.47 4.93 -3.04
N PHE A 166 -10.45 5.45 -3.69
CA PHE A 166 -10.28 5.38 -5.14
C PHE A 166 -9.63 4.07 -5.61
N VAL A 167 -8.48 3.76 -5.01
CA VAL A 167 -7.63 2.62 -5.35
C VAL A 167 -7.40 1.80 -4.09
N TYR A 168 -7.69 0.50 -4.17
CA TYR A 168 -7.41 -0.45 -3.11
C TYR A 168 -6.78 -1.72 -3.69
N GLY A 169 -5.50 -1.95 -3.41
CA GLY A 169 -4.75 -3.07 -3.98
C GLY A 169 -3.34 -3.21 -3.44
N SER A 170 -2.60 -4.23 -3.87
CA SER A 170 -1.20 -4.44 -3.43
C SER A 170 -0.17 -3.55 -4.12
N GLY A 171 -0.52 -2.97 -5.26
CA GLY A 171 0.40 -2.18 -6.06
C GLY A 171 -0.32 -1.12 -6.88
N LEU A 172 0.46 -0.10 -7.24
CA LEU A 172 0.05 0.96 -8.16
C LEU A 172 1.22 1.19 -9.11
N VAL A 173 0.97 1.06 -10.41
CA VAL A 173 1.91 1.43 -11.48
C VAL A 173 1.26 2.51 -12.33
N LEU A 174 1.94 3.64 -12.48
CA LEU A 174 1.49 4.81 -13.22
C LEU A 174 2.54 5.22 -14.24
N ASN A 175 2.35 4.76 -15.47
CA ASN A 175 2.99 5.36 -16.64
C ASN A 175 2.29 6.64 -17.12
N GLY A 176 1.17 7.01 -16.51
CA GLY A 176 0.43 8.23 -16.80
C GLY A 176 1.02 9.50 -16.18
N ASN A 177 0.22 10.57 -16.15
CA ASN A 177 0.62 11.88 -15.62
C ASN A 177 0.25 12.04 -14.14
N ILE A 178 -1.00 11.74 -13.79
CA ILE A 178 -1.54 12.07 -12.47
C ILE A 178 -2.70 11.15 -12.09
N VAL A 179 -2.74 10.76 -10.82
CA VAL A 179 -3.96 10.39 -10.09
C VAL A 179 -4.45 11.64 -9.39
N TYR A 180 -5.62 12.12 -9.80
CA TYR A 180 -6.25 13.32 -9.27
C TYR A 180 -7.44 12.93 -8.40
N GLY A 181 -7.32 13.11 -7.08
CA GLY A 181 -8.34 12.75 -6.11
C GLY A 181 -8.30 13.62 -4.84
N PRO A 182 -8.51 14.95 -4.95
CA PRO A 182 -8.78 15.76 -3.77
C PRO A 182 -10.02 15.20 -3.04
N GLY A 183 -9.92 15.07 -1.71
CA GLY A 183 -10.92 14.42 -0.85
C GLY A 183 -10.90 12.89 -0.88
N ALA A 184 -10.05 12.27 -1.70
CA ALA A 184 -10.02 10.81 -1.88
C ALA A 184 -8.91 10.10 -1.11
N THR A 185 -9.07 8.79 -0.97
CA THR A 185 -8.08 7.88 -0.36
C THR A 185 -7.50 6.90 -1.38
N VAL A 186 -6.18 6.72 -1.35
CA VAL A 186 -5.46 5.67 -2.09
C VAL A 186 -4.81 4.70 -1.10
N VAL A 187 -5.05 3.39 -1.27
CA VAL A 187 -4.47 2.33 -0.43
C VAL A 187 -3.63 1.40 -1.28
N ILE A 188 -2.32 1.39 -1.01
CA ILE A 188 -1.31 0.54 -1.64
C ILE A 188 -0.77 -0.41 -0.58
N ARG A 189 -1.12 -1.69 -0.64
CA ARG A 189 -0.74 -2.73 0.33
C ARG A 189 0.66 -3.32 0.09
N GLY A 190 1.52 -2.56 -0.58
CA GLY A 190 2.87 -2.95 -0.98
C GLY A 190 3.75 -1.71 -1.17
N PRO A 191 4.99 -1.87 -1.66
CA PRO A 191 5.92 -0.75 -1.81
C PRO A 191 5.59 0.17 -2.99
N LEU A 192 6.15 1.39 -2.94
CA LEU A 192 6.06 2.37 -4.01
C LEU A 192 7.45 2.92 -4.36
N THR A 193 7.85 2.80 -5.62
CA THR A 193 9.19 3.14 -6.13
C THR A 193 9.14 4.11 -7.31
N THR A 194 10.27 4.75 -7.65
CA THR A 194 10.36 5.67 -8.80
C THR A 194 9.81 5.07 -10.09
N ASN A 195 10.14 3.82 -10.39
CA ASN A 195 9.75 3.16 -11.64
C ASN A 195 8.25 2.91 -11.72
N GLN A 196 7.59 2.71 -10.56
CA GLN A 196 6.14 2.56 -10.49
C GLN A 196 5.41 3.88 -10.71
N LEU A 197 6.09 5.03 -10.66
CA LEU A 197 5.52 6.34 -10.94
C LEU A 197 6.17 7.01 -12.15
N ASN A 198 6.69 6.22 -13.11
CA ASN A 198 7.39 6.64 -14.33
C ASN A 198 8.45 7.75 -14.19
N GLY A 199 8.95 7.98 -12.98
CA GLY A 199 9.80 9.11 -12.65
C GLY A 199 9.11 10.48 -12.64
N GLY A 200 7.81 10.63 -12.94
CA GLY A 200 7.16 11.94 -13.01
C GLY A 200 5.69 11.96 -12.58
N ALA A 201 5.04 10.80 -12.48
CA ALA A 201 3.62 10.71 -12.16
C ALA A 201 3.34 11.22 -10.74
N SER A 202 2.24 11.94 -10.59
CA SER A 202 1.80 12.45 -9.28
C SER A 202 0.64 11.62 -8.72
N VAL A 203 0.72 11.21 -7.46
CA VAL A 203 -0.40 10.62 -6.72
C VAL A 203 -1.03 11.71 -5.85
N GLY A 204 -1.96 12.46 -6.44
CA GLY A 204 -2.62 13.62 -5.85
C GLY A 204 -3.90 13.28 -5.09
N ALA A 205 -3.80 12.39 -4.10
CA ALA A 205 -4.91 12.04 -3.19
C ALA A 205 -4.79 12.77 -1.85
N THR A 206 -5.90 13.02 -1.17
CA THR A 206 -5.88 13.65 0.17
C THR A 206 -5.30 12.71 1.22
N THR A 207 -5.67 11.43 1.16
CA THR A 207 -5.11 10.40 2.05
C THR A 207 -4.41 9.32 1.23
N ILE A 208 -3.19 8.97 1.61
CA ILE A 208 -2.41 7.90 0.96
C ILE A 208 -1.91 6.93 2.02
N TYR A 209 -2.21 5.66 1.86
CA TYR A 209 -1.65 4.57 2.65
C TYR A 209 -0.70 3.73 1.79
N VAL A 210 0.54 3.55 2.26
CA VAL A 210 1.54 2.66 1.67
C VAL A 210 1.99 1.66 2.73
N ASP A 211 1.46 0.44 2.68
CA ASP A 211 1.83 -0.67 3.57
C ASP A 211 3.14 -1.34 3.14
N GLY A 212 4.18 -0.53 3.04
CA GLY A 212 5.50 -0.89 2.59
C GLY A 212 6.44 0.29 2.71
N TYR A 213 7.61 0.19 2.07
CA TYR A 213 8.52 1.32 1.94
C TYR A 213 8.13 2.20 0.74
N VAL A 214 8.57 3.46 0.77
CA VAL A 214 8.52 4.38 -0.35
C VAL A 214 9.94 4.80 -0.71
N GLU A 215 10.36 4.54 -1.95
CA GLU A 215 11.66 4.96 -2.46
C GLU A 215 11.53 5.72 -3.77
N LEU A 216 11.60 7.04 -3.69
CA LEU A 216 11.58 7.93 -4.83
C LEU A 216 12.97 8.56 -4.99
N ASN A 217 13.77 7.95 -5.86
CA ASN A 217 15.10 8.37 -6.24
C ASN A 217 15.18 8.64 -7.74
N GLY A 218 15.41 9.89 -8.13
CA GLY A 218 15.27 10.37 -9.51
C GLY A 218 13.88 10.96 -9.77
N GLY A 219 13.72 11.63 -10.91
CA GLY A 219 12.42 12.10 -11.36
C GLY A 219 11.85 13.31 -10.59
N SER A 220 10.53 13.52 -10.62
CA SER A 220 9.80 14.53 -9.83
C SER A 220 8.38 14.06 -9.45
N ALA A 221 8.18 12.73 -9.38
CA ALA A 221 6.94 12.10 -8.95
C ALA A 221 6.51 12.61 -7.57
N SER A 222 5.34 13.25 -7.51
CA SER A 222 4.84 13.95 -6.32
C SER A 222 3.77 13.13 -5.57
N LEU A 223 3.64 13.36 -4.27
CA LEU A 223 2.67 12.68 -3.41
C LEU A 223 1.78 13.69 -2.68
N GLY A 224 0.51 13.32 -2.50
CA GLY A 224 -0.48 14.13 -1.80
C GLY A 224 -1.16 15.15 -2.71
N SER A 225 -2.40 15.49 -2.38
CA SER A 225 -3.16 16.52 -3.09
C SER A 225 -2.65 17.92 -2.74
N SER A 226 -2.32 18.71 -3.75
CA SER A 226 -1.98 20.14 -3.57
C SER A 226 -3.20 21.01 -3.28
N GLU A 227 -4.39 20.55 -3.66
CA GLU A 227 -5.65 21.30 -3.48
C GLU A 227 -6.28 21.03 -2.11
N GLN A 228 -6.21 19.78 -1.66
CA GLN A 228 -6.70 19.35 -0.35
C GLN A 228 -5.66 18.46 0.33
N PRO A 229 -4.54 19.04 0.82
CA PRO A 229 -3.52 18.29 1.53
C PRO A 229 -4.12 17.58 2.74
N GLY A 230 -3.80 16.29 2.90
CA GLY A 230 -4.25 15.48 4.03
C GLY A 230 -3.10 14.73 4.66
N LYS A 231 -3.18 13.39 4.67
CA LYS A 231 -2.25 12.54 5.41
C LYS A 231 -1.65 11.46 4.53
N ILE A 232 -0.36 11.23 4.67
CA ILE A 232 0.39 10.19 3.97
C ILE A 232 0.98 9.25 5.01
N TYR A 233 0.58 7.98 4.97
CA TYR A 233 0.99 6.95 5.92
C TYR A 233 1.89 5.93 5.24
N ILE A 234 3.05 5.65 5.84
CA ILE A 234 4.06 4.75 5.29
C ILE A 234 4.48 3.76 6.38
N ASN A 235 4.09 2.49 6.20
CA ASN A 235 4.41 1.42 7.14
C ASN A 235 5.78 0.78 6.82
N GLY A 236 6.78 1.63 6.60
CA GLY A 236 8.12 1.26 6.20
C GLY A 236 9.03 2.48 6.18
N ASN A 237 10.17 2.38 5.48
CA ASN A 237 11.08 3.51 5.30
C ASN A 237 10.56 4.46 4.21
N LEU A 238 10.87 5.74 4.35
CA LEU A 238 10.65 6.77 3.34
C LEU A 238 11.99 7.32 2.84
N ALA A 239 12.25 7.19 1.55
CA ALA A 239 13.40 7.80 0.89
C ALA A 239 12.93 8.72 -0.24
N LEU A 240 13.16 10.03 -0.05
CA LEU A 240 12.90 11.09 -1.01
C LEU A 240 14.24 11.69 -1.43
N LEU A 241 14.87 11.08 -2.43
CA LEU A 241 16.26 11.36 -2.81
C LEU A 241 16.33 12.36 -3.97
N ASN A 242 16.92 11.99 -5.09
CA ASN A 242 17.21 12.92 -6.17
C ASN A 242 15.93 13.39 -6.88
N GLY A 243 15.78 14.71 -7.02
CA GLY A 243 14.78 15.41 -7.85
C GLY A 243 13.70 16.18 -7.08
N GLY A 244 13.27 17.33 -7.62
CA GLY A 244 12.40 18.31 -6.95
C GLY A 244 10.91 17.94 -6.90
N ARG A 245 10.58 16.79 -6.29
CA ARG A 245 9.19 16.36 -6.09
C ARG A 245 8.49 17.17 -5.00
N ASN A 246 7.18 17.36 -5.14
CA ASN A 246 6.36 17.96 -4.10
C ASN A 246 5.71 16.89 -3.23
N VAL A 247 5.64 17.13 -1.92
CA VAL A 247 4.93 16.28 -0.96
C VAL A 247 3.94 17.14 -0.18
N TYR A 248 2.66 16.95 -0.43
CA TYR A 248 1.58 17.73 0.16
C TYR A 248 0.89 16.96 1.29
N GLY A 249 0.77 17.60 2.45
CA GLY A 249 0.13 17.02 3.64
C GLY A 249 1.12 16.48 4.65
N ASP A 250 0.59 16.06 5.80
CA ASP A 250 1.38 15.49 6.89
C ASP A 250 1.78 14.05 6.58
N VAL A 251 3.04 13.71 6.81
CA VAL A 251 3.62 12.40 6.49
C VAL A 251 3.96 11.65 7.77
N TYR A 252 3.51 10.41 7.88
CA TYR A 252 3.76 9.53 9.01
C TYR A 252 4.54 8.31 8.54
N VAL A 253 5.75 8.11 9.07
CA VAL A 253 6.71 7.09 8.65
C VAL A 253 6.98 6.17 9.83
N ASN A 254 6.66 4.88 9.70
CA ASN A 254 6.91 3.90 10.76
C ASN A 254 8.38 3.42 10.81
N GLY A 255 9.14 3.63 9.73
CA GLY A 255 10.57 3.34 9.65
C GLY A 255 11.44 4.59 9.69
N ASN A 256 12.53 4.56 8.93
CA ASN A 256 13.50 5.66 8.81
C ASN A 256 13.15 6.61 7.66
N LEU A 257 13.60 7.86 7.76
CA LEU A 257 13.51 8.89 6.72
C LEU A 257 14.88 9.17 6.11
N ARG A 258 14.95 9.22 4.77
CA ARG A 258 16.07 9.80 4.01
C ARG A 258 15.52 10.91 3.13
N LEU A 259 15.99 12.13 3.31
CA LEU A 259 15.43 13.32 2.66
C LEU A 259 16.54 14.16 2.01
N LYS A 260 16.42 14.38 0.70
CA LYS A 260 17.37 15.15 -0.11
C LYS A 260 16.72 16.28 -0.90
N ASP A 261 16.15 16.08 -2.09
CA ASP A 261 15.77 17.22 -2.96
C ASP A 261 14.27 17.61 -2.90
N ALA A 262 13.48 16.94 -2.08
CA ALA A 262 12.02 17.12 -2.09
C ALA A 262 11.56 18.46 -1.46
N HIS A 263 10.43 18.96 -1.96
CA HIS A 263 9.69 20.10 -1.41
C HIS A 263 8.54 19.60 -0.54
N ILE A 264 8.58 19.90 0.75
CA ILE A 264 7.64 19.40 1.75
C ILE A 264 6.69 20.53 2.17
N TYR A 265 5.38 20.28 2.07
CA TYR A 265 4.31 21.23 2.38
C TYR A 265 3.45 20.81 3.58
N GLY A 266 3.93 19.87 4.39
CA GLY A 266 3.34 19.48 5.67
C GLY A 266 4.41 19.09 6.70
N ASN A 267 4.01 18.53 7.83
CA ASN A 267 4.93 17.98 8.82
C ASN A 267 5.32 16.54 8.47
N ILE A 268 6.49 16.09 8.92
CA ILE A 268 6.90 14.69 8.82
C ILE A 268 7.11 14.14 10.22
N TYR A 269 6.48 13.01 10.53
CA TYR A 269 6.60 12.27 11.77
C TYR A 269 7.30 10.94 11.48
N VAL A 270 8.49 10.72 12.04
CA VAL A 270 9.35 9.55 11.79
C VAL A 270 9.55 8.72 13.06
N ASN A 271 9.08 7.48 13.06
CA ASN A 271 9.33 6.51 14.13
C ASN A 271 10.67 5.79 13.97
N GLY A 272 11.73 6.57 13.70
CA GLY A 272 13.04 6.04 13.37
C GLY A 272 14.09 7.13 13.21
N ASN A 273 15.17 6.77 12.52
CA ASN A 273 16.27 7.67 12.21
C ASN A 273 15.90 8.61 11.06
N VAL A 274 16.49 9.81 11.07
CA VAL A 274 16.42 10.79 9.99
C VAL A 274 17.80 11.00 9.41
N GLU A 275 17.92 10.83 8.11
CA GLU A 275 19.09 11.20 7.31
C GLU A 275 18.71 12.38 6.42
N LEU A 276 19.39 13.49 6.57
CA LEU A 276 19.29 14.65 5.70
C LEU A 276 20.50 14.71 4.78
N ASP A 277 20.25 14.78 3.48
CA ASP A 277 21.26 15.06 2.46
C ASP A 277 20.94 16.41 1.79
N TRP A 278 21.81 16.93 0.93
CA TRP A 278 21.74 18.33 0.48
C TRP A 278 20.42 18.70 -0.23
N THR A 279 19.92 19.88 0.16
CA THR A 279 18.87 20.71 -0.48
C THR A 279 17.37 20.35 -0.36
N PRO A 280 16.86 19.80 0.76
CA PRO A 280 15.41 19.66 0.90
C PRO A 280 14.81 21.03 1.18
N THR A 281 13.60 21.23 0.68
CA THR A 281 12.85 22.45 0.98
C THR A 281 11.72 22.11 1.92
N LEU A 282 11.70 22.74 3.09
CA LEU A 282 10.58 22.67 4.01
C LEU A 282 9.82 23.99 3.94
N SER A 283 8.51 23.94 3.74
CA SER A 283 7.65 25.14 3.80
C SER A 283 7.76 25.83 5.17
N ALA A 284 7.34 27.09 5.28
CA ALA A 284 7.49 27.88 6.51
C ALA A 284 6.97 27.18 7.77
N GLY A 285 5.82 26.48 7.67
CA GLY A 285 5.21 25.73 8.78
C GLY A 285 5.64 24.27 8.91
N SER A 286 6.41 23.73 7.95
CA SER A 286 6.82 22.32 7.95
C SER A 286 7.92 22.05 8.99
N ASN A 287 7.74 20.95 9.72
CA ASN A 287 8.69 20.42 10.70
C ASN A 287 8.89 18.91 10.51
N ILE A 288 10.03 18.40 10.99
CA ILE A 288 10.35 16.96 11.03
C ILE A 288 10.46 16.54 12.49
N TYR A 289 9.61 15.64 12.93
CA TYR A 289 9.61 15.05 14.26
C TYR A 289 10.12 13.62 14.20
N TYR A 290 11.06 13.23 15.07
CA TYR A 290 11.67 11.91 14.97
C TYR A 290 12.07 11.31 16.32
N THR A 291 12.05 9.98 16.44
CA THR A 291 12.42 9.26 17.68
C THR A 291 13.89 8.83 17.73
N GLY A 292 14.51 8.59 16.57
CA GLY A 292 15.86 8.02 16.43
C GLY A 292 17.01 9.04 16.44
N ALA A 293 18.05 8.74 15.66
CA ALA A 293 19.19 9.61 15.41
C ALA A 293 18.94 10.53 14.20
N LEU A 294 19.55 11.72 14.22
CA LEU A 294 19.61 12.63 13.09
C LEU A 294 21.04 12.62 12.52
N THR A 295 21.18 12.32 11.24
CA THR A 295 22.46 12.37 10.52
C THR A 295 22.38 13.41 9.40
N HIS A 296 23.39 14.25 9.28
CA HIS A 296 23.49 15.27 8.23
C HIS A 296 24.97 15.63 7.95
N PRO A 297 25.28 16.19 6.76
CA PRO A 297 26.59 16.77 6.46
C PRO A 297 27.07 17.83 7.48
N ALA A 298 28.38 18.00 7.65
CA ALA A 298 28.96 18.88 8.68
C ALA A 298 28.54 20.37 8.57
N ASN A 299 28.32 20.89 7.36
CA ASN A 299 27.98 22.29 7.09
C ASN A 299 26.51 22.48 6.66
N TYR A 300 25.61 21.66 7.21
CA TYR A 300 24.22 21.63 6.77
C TYR A 300 23.46 22.93 7.09
N ASN A 301 22.39 23.19 6.35
CA ASN A 301 21.58 24.41 6.50
C ASN A 301 20.93 24.45 7.90
N THR A 302 21.30 25.45 8.70
CA THR A 302 20.82 25.60 10.09
C THR A 302 19.33 25.88 10.19
N GLY A 303 18.74 26.53 9.18
CA GLY A 303 17.29 26.76 9.10
C GLY A 303 16.49 25.47 8.90
N ILE A 304 17.05 24.49 8.19
CA ILE A 304 16.45 23.14 8.06
C ILE A 304 16.63 22.37 9.36
N LEU A 305 17.83 22.42 9.96
CA LEU A 305 18.09 21.74 11.25
C LEU A 305 17.17 22.26 12.37
N ALA A 306 16.87 23.56 12.39
CA ALA A 306 15.95 24.15 13.37
C ALA A 306 14.50 23.64 13.25
N LYS A 307 14.15 23.01 12.12
CA LYS A 307 12.84 22.37 11.88
C LYS A 307 12.83 20.88 12.26
N CYS A 308 13.97 20.32 12.70
CA CYS A 308 14.10 18.93 13.11
C CYS A 308 14.00 18.82 14.65
N HIS A 309 12.95 18.17 15.13
CA HIS A 309 12.64 18.05 16.55
C HIS A 309 12.70 16.59 16.99
N LYS A 310 13.66 16.25 17.84
CA LYS A 310 13.73 14.92 18.42
C LYS A 310 12.63 14.77 19.47
N ILE A 311 11.76 13.79 19.30
CA ILE A 311 10.80 13.36 20.31
C ILE A 311 11.49 12.30 21.18
N PRO A 312 11.69 12.55 22.50
CA PRO A 312 12.28 11.56 23.37
C PRO A 312 11.43 10.30 23.43
N TYR A 313 12.06 9.13 23.26
CA TYR A 313 11.40 7.83 23.42
C TYR A 313 10.80 7.72 24.84
N GLY A 314 9.49 7.50 24.93
CA GLY A 314 8.77 7.43 26.22
C GLY A 314 8.40 8.77 26.86
N SER A 315 8.54 9.90 26.15
CA SER A 315 7.96 11.19 26.60
C SER A 315 6.42 11.15 26.57
N VAL A 316 5.78 12.07 27.30
CA VAL A 316 4.31 12.19 27.41
C VAL A 316 3.63 12.35 26.04
N GLN A 317 4.37 12.78 25.01
CA GLN A 317 3.91 12.85 23.64
C GLN A 317 4.32 11.58 22.89
N SER A 318 3.40 10.61 22.82
CA SER A 318 3.57 9.42 22.01
C SER A 318 3.70 9.79 20.53
N PHE A 319 4.52 9.04 19.79
CA PHE A 319 4.51 9.09 18.33
C PHE A 319 3.06 8.88 17.85
N PRO A 320 2.55 9.67 16.89
CA PRO A 320 1.20 9.47 16.39
C PRO A 320 1.11 8.08 15.76
N SER A 321 0.50 7.13 16.47
CA SER A 321 0.25 5.82 15.91
C SER A 321 -0.80 5.94 14.81
N PHE A 322 -0.64 5.13 13.78
CA PHE A 322 -1.63 4.97 12.73
C PHE A 322 -1.79 3.49 12.46
N THR A 323 -2.97 3.11 11.98
CA THR A 323 -3.27 1.76 11.57
C THR A 323 -3.46 1.76 10.06
N MET A 324 -2.80 0.81 9.40
CA MET A 324 -3.02 0.59 7.97
C MET A 324 -4.41 -0.06 7.76
N PRO A 325 -5.20 0.39 6.77
CA PRO A 325 -6.43 -0.29 6.39
C PRO A 325 -6.11 -1.74 6.05
N ALA A 326 -6.68 -2.66 6.83
CA ALA A 326 -6.44 -4.09 6.72
C ALA A 326 -7.70 -4.87 6.29
N TYR A 327 -8.64 -4.17 5.64
CA TYR A 327 -9.89 -4.76 5.18
C TYR A 327 -9.64 -5.79 4.08
N ALA A 328 -10.24 -6.97 4.21
CA ALA A 328 -10.24 -7.93 3.12
C ALA A 328 -11.07 -7.37 1.95
N ILE A 329 -10.61 -7.57 0.71
CA ILE A 329 -11.45 -7.25 -0.44
C ILE A 329 -12.57 -8.30 -0.47
N PRO A 330 -13.86 -7.90 -0.45
CA PRO A 330 -14.97 -8.83 -0.47
C PRO A 330 -14.92 -9.73 -1.72
N ALA A 331 -15.60 -10.87 -1.65
CA ALA A 331 -15.90 -11.64 -2.86
C ALA A 331 -16.94 -10.89 -3.71
N PRO A 332 -17.02 -11.11 -5.03
CA PRO A 332 -18.15 -10.59 -5.79
C PRO A 332 -19.40 -11.43 -5.47
N ARG A 333 -20.59 -10.84 -5.66
CA ARG A 333 -21.87 -11.54 -5.55
C ARG A 333 -21.95 -12.76 -6.49
N GLU A 334 -22.93 -13.63 -6.24
CA GLU A 334 -23.14 -14.82 -7.06
C GLU A 334 -23.56 -14.46 -8.49
N ALA A 335 -23.18 -15.29 -9.46
CA ALA A 335 -23.44 -15.04 -10.89
C ALA A 335 -24.93 -14.81 -11.22
N SER A 336 -25.83 -15.50 -10.50
CA SER A 336 -27.28 -15.36 -10.64
C SER A 336 -27.78 -13.96 -10.26
N TRP A 337 -27.17 -13.34 -9.25
CA TRP A 337 -27.48 -11.97 -8.85
C TRP A 337 -27.03 -10.97 -9.92
N PHE A 338 -25.84 -11.16 -10.48
CA PHE A 338 -25.36 -10.31 -11.58
C PHE A 338 -26.26 -10.41 -12.82
N ALA A 339 -26.67 -11.63 -13.18
CA ALA A 339 -27.60 -11.86 -14.27
C ALA A 339 -28.96 -11.17 -14.05
N SER A 340 -29.51 -11.23 -12.82
CA SER A 340 -30.77 -10.56 -12.49
C SER A 340 -30.66 -9.02 -12.50
N LYS A 341 -29.45 -8.49 -12.32
CA LYS A 341 -29.12 -7.06 -12.42
C LYS A 341 -28.67 -6.61 -13.82
N GLY A 342 -28.80 -7.49 -14.82
CA GLY A 342 -28.53 -7.16 -16.23
C GLY A 342 -27.06 -7.17 -16.63
N TYR A 343 -26.18 -7.76 -15.80
CA TYR A 343 -24.79 -7.96 -16.17
C TYR A 343 -24.66 -9.11 -17.18
N VAL A 344 -23.77 -8.96 -18.14
CA VAL A 344 -23.45 -9.99 -19.13
C VAL A 344 -22.05 -10.56 -18.89
N SER A 345 -21.78 -11.76 -19.40
CA SER A 345 -20.52 -12.47 -19.16
C SER A 345 -19.33 -11.98 -20.02
N SER A 346 -19.64 -11.28 -21.11
CA SER A 346 -18.66 -10.69 -22.02
C SER A 346 -19.34 -9.60 -22.86
N GLY A 347 -18.55 -8.74 -23.49
CA GLY A 347 -19.08 -7.67 -24.33
C GLY A 347 -18.01 -6.69 -24.77
N ILE A 348 -18.31 -5.99 -25.86
CA ILE A 348 -17.49 -4.88 -26.33
C ILE A 348 -17.58 -3.70 -25.36
N LEU A 349 -16.49 -2.98 -25.16
CA LEU A 349 -16.46 -1.79 -24.30
C LEU A 349 -17.30 -0.66 -24.94
N VAL A 350 -18.47 -0.39 -24.34
CA VAL A 350 -19.43 0.66 -24.73
C VAL A 350 -20.03 1.28 -23.47
N SER A 351 -20.67 2.44 -23.59
CA SER A 351 -21.32 3.09 -22.45
C SER A 351 -22.43 2.23 -21.84
N ASN A 352 -22.60 2.32 -20.52
CA ASN A 352 -23.54 1.54 -19.70
C ASN A 352 -23.26 0.02 -19.69
N LEU A 353 -22.08 -0.41 -20.13
CA LEU A 353 -21.69 -1.81 -20.09
C LEU A 353 -21.59 -2.31 -18.64
N LYS A 354 -22.26 -3.43 -18.35
CA LYS A 354 -22.15 -4.16 -17.09
C LYS A 354 -21.63 -5.58 -17.34
N ILE A 355 -20.41 -5.88 -16.89
CA ILE A 355 -19.76 -7.19 -17.03
C ILE A 355 -19.62 -7.87 -15.68
N PHE A 356 -20.01 -9.15 -15.62
CA PHE A 356 -19.54 -10.06 -14.58
C PHE A 356 -18.90 -11.28 -15.23
N THR A 357 -17.65 -11.59 -14.90
CA THR A 357 -16.95 -12.77 -15.42
C THR A 357 -16.28 -13.57 -14.31
N GLU A 358 -16.40 -14.90 -14.39
CA GLU A 358 -15.69 -15.85 -13.54
C GLU A 358 -14.18 -15.91 -13.86
N GLY A 359 -13.79 -15.46 -15.06
CA GLY A 359 -12.40 -15.44 -15.54
C GLY A 359 -11.87 -14.02 -15.69
N ASN A 360 -11.16 -13.77 -16.78
CA ASN A 360 -10.64 -12.44 -17.12
C ASN A 360 -11.63 -11.66 -17.99
N TYR A 361 -11.57 -10.33 -17.92
CA TYR A 361 -12.13 -9.44 -18.94
C TYR A 361 -10.99 -8.81 -19.74
N SER A 362 -11.12 -8.77 -21.08
CA SER A 362 -10.16 -8.09 -21.94
C SER A 362 -10.85 -7.28 -23.04
N SER A 363 -10.36 -6.06 -23.25
CA SER A 363 -10.68 -5.20 -24.39
C SER A 363 -9.38 -4.55 -24.85
N SER A 364 -8.87 -4.93 -26.03
CA SER A 364 -7.57 -4.47 -26.54
C SER A 364 -7.64 -3.67 -27.84
N SER A 365 -8.82 -3.61 -28.46
CA SER A 365 -9.04 -2.81 -29.67
C SER A 365 -9.38 -1.38 -29.31
N TRP A 366 -9.06 -0.45 -30.21
CA TRP A 366 -9.54 0.93 -30.10
C TRP A 366 -11.07 0.97 -30.04
N ARG A 367 -11.58 1.75 -29.08
CA ARG A 367 -13.01 1.98 -28.86
C ARG A 367 -13.22 3.47 -28.55
N PRO A 368 -14.36 4.06 -28.96
CA PRO A 368 -14.74 5.39 -28.49
C PRO A 368 -14.93 5.39 -26.97
N THR A 369 -14.93 6.58 -26.38
CA THR A 369 -15.02 6.75 -24.92
C THR A 369 -16.27 6.05 -24.42
N ALA A 370 -16.11 5.21 -23.41
CA ALA A 370 -17.20 4.50 -22.76
C ALA A 370 -17.47 5.10 -21.39
N GLU A 371 -18.73 5.39 -21.12
CA GLU A 371 -19.17 6.02 -19.87
C GLU A 371 -20.03 5.06 -19.06
N ASN A 372 -19.98 5.18 -17.73
CA ASN A 372 -20.79 4.37 -16.81
C ASN A 372 -20.59 2.85 -17.02
N VAL A 373 -19.33 2.42 -17.08
CA VAL A 373 -18.97 1.01 -17.26
C VAL A 373 -18.72 0.36 -15.90
N ILE A 374 -19.31 -0.80 -15.66
CA ILE A 374 -19.08 -1.58 -14.44
C ILE A 374 -18.54 -2.94 -14.86
N ILE A 375 -17.30 -3.24 -14.51
CA ILE A 375 -16.68 -4.53 -14.81
C ILE A 375 -16.28 -5.20 -13.50
N VAL A 376 -16.88 -6.35 -13.27
CA VAL A 376 -16.56 -7.25 -12.16
C VAL A 376 -15.94 -8.52 -12.73
N SER A 377 -14.75 -8.86 -12.25
CA SER A 377 -13.96 -9.98 -12.77
C SER A 377 -13.33 -10.75 -11.62
N LYS A 378 -13.59 -12.06 -11.52
CA LYS A 378 -12.86 -12.90 -10.56
C LYS A 378 -11.39 -13.12 -10.98
N GLY A 379 -11.04 -12.88 -12.23
CA GLY A 379 -9.66 -12.79 -12.72
C GLY A 379 -9.21 -11.36 -12.96
N ASN A 380 -8.32 -11.16 -13.93
CA ASN A 380 -7.78 -9.87 -14.32
C ASN A 380 -8.74 -9.08 -15.24
N ILE A 381 -8.68 -7.77 -15.14
CA ILE A 381 -9.31 -6.83 -16.08
C ILE A 381 -8.21 -6.17 -16.91
N SER A 382 -8.26 -6.30 -18.23
CA SER A 382 -7.31 -5.67 -19.15
C SER A 382 -8.04 -4.80 -20.16
N ILE A 383 -7.92 -3.48 -20.04
CA ILE A 383 -8.52 -2.51 -20.95
C ILE A 383 -7.38 -1.73 -21.58
N THR A 384 -7.08 -2.02 -22.84
CA THR A 384 -5.92 -1.50 -23.56
C THR A 384 -6.29 -1.07 -24.98
N GLY A 385 -5.39 -0.33 -25.63
CA GLY A 385 -5.57 0.07 -27.01
C GLY A 385 -6.57 1.21 -27.22
N LEU A 386 -6.97 1.93 -26.17
CA LEU A 386 -7.94 3.03 -26.27
C LEU A 386 -7.36 4.29 -26.94
N GLY A 387 -6.03 4.45 -26.98
CA GLY A 387 -5.40 5.63 -27.56
C GLY A 387 -5.86 6.91 -26.85
N GLU A 388 -6.41 7.85 -27.62
CA GLU A 388 -6.96 9.13 -27.12
C GLU A 388 -8.30 8.98 -26.37
N SER A 389 -8.86 7.78 -26.39
CA SER A 389 -10.14 7.46 -25.78
C SER A 389 -10.00 7.11 -24.30
N GLY A 390 -11.11 7.14 -23.56
CA GLY A 390 -11.12 6.93 -22.12
C GLY A 390 -12.29 6.11 -21.61
N LEU A 391 -12.35 5.98 -20.29
CA LEU A 391 -13.33 5.19 -19.59
C LEU A 391 -13.82 5.91 -18.34
N THR A 392 -15.13 5.88 -18.08
CA THR A 392 -15.68 6.20 -16.76
C THR A 392 -16.40 4.99 -16.16
N GLY A 393 -16.18 4.69 -14.88
CA GLY A 393 -16.78 3.49 -14.30
C GLY A 393 -16.15 2.89 -13.05
N ILE A 394 -16.53 1.65 -12.76
CA ILE A 394 -16.00 0.83 -11.66
C ILE A 394 -15.29 -0.39 -12.24
N LEU A 395 -14.05 -0.61 -11.82
CA LEU A 395 -13.26 -1.80 -12.14
C LEU A 395 -12.99 -2.58 -10.85
N TYR A 396 -13.60 -3.76 -10.73
CA TYR A 396 -13.54 -4.58 -9.53
C TYR A 396 -12.98 -5.98 -9.84
N ALA A 397 -11.75 -6.22 -9.39
CA ALA A 397 -10.99 -7.45 -9.57
C ALA A 397 -10.53 -8.01 -8.20
N PRO A 398 -11.44 -8.59 -7.38
CA PRO A 398 -11.15 -8.99 -6.01
C PRO A 398 -10.07 -10.07 -5.85
N TYR A 399 -9.72 -10.77 -6.92
CA TYR A 399 -8.65 -11.77 -6.93
C TYR A 399 -7.64 -11.57 -8.06
N GLY A 400 -7.64 -10.40 -8.68
CA GLY A 400 -6.81 -10.13 -9.85
C GLY A 400 -6.27 -8.72 -9.89
N LYS A 401 -5.71 -8.40 -11.04
CA LYS A 401 -5.11 -7.12 -11.37
C LYS A 401 -5.96 -6.37 -12.39
N VAL A 402 -5.92 -5.04 -12.32
CA VAL A 402 -6.48 -4.17 -13.37
C VAL A 402 -5.32 -3.56 -14.17
N THR A 403 -5.36 -3.71 -15.49
CA THR A 403 -4.43 -3.07 -16.42
C THR A 403 -5.20 -2.13 -17.34
N PHE A 404 -4.78 -0.86 -17.39
CA PHE A 404 -5.43 0.19 -18.16
C PHE A 404 -4.45 0.88 -19.11
N SER A 405 -4.86 1.05 -20.37
CA SER A 405 -4.12 1.80 -21.39
C SER A 405 -5.08 2.63 -22.25
N GLY A 406 -5.20 3.91 -21.92
CA GLY A 406 -6.04 4.92 -22.56
C GLY A 406 -5.70 6.33 -22.09
N ALA A 407 -6.35 7.35 -22.63
CA ALA A 407 -6.05 8.75 -22.30
C ALA A 407 -6.51 9.15 -20.90
N PHE A 408 -7.65 8.61 -20.44
CA PHE A 408 -8.13 8.87 -19.10
C PHE A 408 -9.00 7.74 -18.53
N PHE A 409 -8.97 7.61 -17.20
CA PHE A 409 -9.95 6.86 -16.43
C PHE A 409 -10.55 7.76 -15.35
N THR A 410 -11.87 7.79 -15.24
CA THR A 410 -12.57 8.46 -14.13
C THR A 410 -13.42 7.44 -13.40
N GLY A 411 -13.21 7.21 -12.11
CA GLY A 411 -13.97 6.17 -11.43
C GLY A 411 -13.33 5.62 -10.17
N MET A 412 -13.56 4.32 -9.93
CA MET A 412 -13.02 3.56 -8.81
C MET A 412 -12.38 2.25 -9.29
N VAL A 413 -11.25 1.88 -8.68
CA VAL A 413 -10.52 0.63 -8.95
C VAL A 413 -10.25 -0.14 -7.66
N ILE A 414 -10.84 -1.31 -7.51
CA ILE A 414 -10.55 -2.23 -6.40
C ILE A 414 -9.96 -3.51 -7.02
N ALA A 415 -8.68 -3.77 -6.77
CA ALA A 415 -7.95 -4.86 -7.41
C ALA A 415 -6.91 -5.45 -6.47
N ARG A 416 -7.04 -6.75 -6.12
CA ARG A 416 -6.16 -7.39 -5.15
C ARG A 416 -4.69 -7.27 -5.54
N ASP A 417 -4.39 -7.51 -6.81
CA ASP A 417 -3.04 -7.57 -7.38
C ASP A 417 -2.59 -6.23 -7.97
N GLY A 418 -3.33 -5.15 -7.69
CA GLY A 418 -2.95 -3.78 -8.01
C GLY A 418 -3.59 -3.21 -9.27
N PHE A 419 -3.21 -1.96 -9.55
CA PHE A 419 -3.68 -1.19 -10.70
C PHE A 419 -2.50 -0.68 -11.54
N ASP A 420 -2.42 -1.16 -12.78
CA ASP A 420 -1.34 -0.85 -13.72
C ASP A 420 -1.85 0.04 -14.86
N VAL A 421 -1.49 1.31 -14.83
CA VAL A 421 -1.69 2.25 -15.94
C VAL A 421 -0.45 2.22 -16.82
N THR A 422 -0.56 1.68 -18.02
CA THR A 422 0.59 1.43 -18.91
C THR A 422 0.79 2.51 -19.96
N SER A 423 -0.23 3.31 -20.28
CA SER A 423 -0.15 4.41 -21.23
C SER A 423 0.49 5.66 -20.63
N GLY A 424 1.44 6.23 -21.39
CA GLY A 424 1.96 7.59 -21.17
C GLY A 424 0.86 8.64 -21.23
N GLY A 425 0.97 9.72 -20.46
CA GLY A 425 0.04 10.85 -20.55
C GLY A 425 -1.32 10.64 -19.86
N THR A 426 -1.62 9.44 -19.39
CA THR A 426 -2.93 9.09 -18.83
C THR A 426 -3.29 9.95 -17.63
N LYS A 427 -4.50 10.52 -17.63
CA LYS A 427 -5.09 11.16 -16.45
C LYS A 427 -6.05 10.22 -15.75
N ILE A 428 -5.81 9.98 -14.48
CA ILE A 428 -6.69 9.18 -13.62
C ILE A 428 -7.41 10.14 -12.68
N THR A 429 -8.73 10.05 -12.61
CA THR A 429 -9.57 10.92 -11.76
C THR A 429 -10.43 10.06 -10.86
N PHE A 430 -10.39 10.32 -9.55
CA PHE A 430 -11.28 9.65 -8.62
C PHE A 430 -12.73 10.06 -8.86
N ARG A 431 -13.64 9.08 -8.78
CA ARG A 431 -15.06 9.31 -8.63
C ARG A 431 -15.68 8.19 -7.79
N GLU A 432 -16.48 8.57 -6.81
CA GLU A 432 -17.10 7.68 -5.82
C GLU A 432 -18.04 6.67 -6.46
N ILE A 433 -18.22 5.52 -5.80
CA ILE A 433 -19.05 4.41 -6.27
C ILE A 433 -20.51 4.83 -6.47
N GLU A 434 -21.03 5.73 -5.62
CA GLU A 434 -22.39 6.27 -5.69
C GLU A 434 -22.72 7.00 -6.99
N ASN A 435 -21.69 7.48 -7.72
CA ASN A 435 -21.87 8.11 -9.03
C ASN A 435 -22.21 7.10 -10.14
N TYR A 436 -22.00 5.80 -9.89
CA TYR A 436 -22.25 4.72 -10.85
C TYR A 436 -23.29 3.71 -10.35
N ILE A 437 -23.37 3.52 -9.02
CA ILE A 437 -24.34 2.64 -8.37
C ILE A 437 -24.94 3.42 -7.19
N SER A 438 -26.18 3.89 -7.33
CA SER A 438 -26.80 4.77 -6.32
C SER A 438 -27.29 4.05 -5.06
N ASP A 439 -27.58 2.75 -5.16
CA ASP A 439 -28.07 1.94 -4.04
C ASP A 439 -26.92 1.04 -3.54
N PRO A 440 -26.45 1.19 -2.29
CA PRO A 440 -25.44 0.31 -1.71
C PRO A 440 -25.82 -1.18 -1.74
N ALA A 441 -27.12 -1.51 -1.71
CA ALA A 441 -27.60 -2.89 -1.86
C ALA A 441 -27.28 -3.47 -3.26
N ASP A 442 -27.01 -2.61 -4.23
CA ASP A 442 -26.63 -2.95 -5.60
C ASP A 442 -25.12 -2.93 -5.85
N TYR A 443 -24.30 -2.76 -4.81
CA TYR A 443 -22.86 -2.93 -4.93
C TYR A 443 -22.48 -4.37 -5.28
N PRO A 444 -21.42 -4.56 -6.08
CA PRO A 444 -21.02 -5.88 -6.57
C PRO A 444 -20.39 -6.78 -5.50
N PHE A 445 -20.26 -6.30 -4.26
CA PHE A 445 -19.69 -7.00 -3.12
C PHE A 445 -20.69 -8.02 -2.57
N LYS A 446 -20.23 -9.26 -2.36
CA LYS A 446 -21.02 -10.30 -1.71
C LYS A 446 -21.29 -9.86 -0.27
N PRO A 447 -22.56 -9.63 0.12
CA PRO A 447 -22.87 -9.28 1.50
C PRO A 447 -22.49 -10.43 2.42
N ASP A 448 -22.19 -10.10 3.66
CA ASP A 448 -21.92 -11.10 4.67
C ASP A 448 -23.20 -11.94 4.88
N GLU A 449 -23.05 -13.27 4.99
CA GLU A 449 -24.20 -14.16 5.15
C GLU A 449 -24.80 -13.97 6.55
N VAL A 450 -25.94 -13.27 6.63
CA VAL A 450 -26.76 -13.20 7.85
C VAL A 450 -27.49 -14.54 7.99
N ILE A 451 -26.92 -15.47 8.76
CA ILE A 451 -27.66 -16.66 9.17
C ILE A 451 -28.64 -16.24 10.26
N ILE A 452 -29.89 -16.01 9.87
CA ILE A 452 -31.00 -15.88 10.82
C ILE A 452 -31.22 -17.27 11.42
N GLN A 453 -30.82 -17.46 12.67
CA GLN A 453 -31.21 -18.64 13.45
C GLN A 453 -32.69 -18.54 13.79
N TYR A 454 -33.47 -19.57 13.42
CA TYR A 454 -34.80 -19.83 13.98
C TYR A 454 -34.68 -20.64 15.25
#